data_AF-A0A956BB61-F1
#
_entry.id   AF-A0A956BB61-F1
#
_cell.length_a   1.000
_cell.length_b   1.000
_cell.length_c   1.000
_cell.angle_alpha   90.00
_cell.angle_beta   90.00
_cell.angle_gamma   90.00
#
_symmetry.space_group_name_H-M   'P 1'
#
loop_
_entity.id
_entity.type
_entity.pdbx_description
1 polymer ?
#
loop_
_entity_poly.entity_id
_entity_poly.type
_entity_poly.pdbx_seq_one_letter_code
_entity_poly.pdbx_strand_id
1 'polypeptide(L)'
;RRVVEAIRRLEEARGLDRRLGGHHAAAIQKVLVEPWYLDAARAFYEKRYTDAARRTAQVLRAAPDHSLAGKLRQRIERQADDLYAEARRLRASDPARARRLLADVVKMAGKGSSLARDAEALSRDL
;
A
#
# COMPACT_ATOMS: atom_id res chain seq x y z
N ARG A 1 11.79 -11.57 10.63
CA ARG A 1 11.78 -12.94 10.05
C ARG A 1 10.50 -13.71 10.43
N ARG A 2 10.10 -13.77 11.72
CA ARG A 2 8.88 -14.48 12.17
C ARG A 2 7.56 -13.99 11.54
N VAL A 3 7.34 -12.68 11.43
CA VAL A 3 6.10 -12.10 10.83
C VAL A 3 5.96 -12.46 9.34
N VAL A 4 7.04 -12.36 8.56
CA VAL A 4 7.02 -12.67 7.12
C VAL A 4 6.68 -14.15 6.88
N GLU A 5 7.26 -15.04 7.69
CA GLU A 5 6.99 -16.47 7.61
C GLU A 5 5.54 -16.80 8.02
N ALA A 6 5.01 -16.12 9.04
CA ALA A 6 3.61 -16.27 9.44
C ALA A 6 2.65 -15.83 8.32
N ILE A 7 2.90 -14.67 7.69
CA ILE A 7 2.12 -14.19 6.54
C ILE A 7 2.18 -15.21 5.41
N ARG A 8 3.37 -15.72 5.06
CA ARG A 8 3.53 -16.69 3.98
C ARG A 8 2.67 -17.93 4.21
N ARG A 9 2.77 -18.56 5.40
CA ARG A 9 1.99 -19.76 5.74
C ARG A 9 0.49 -19.52 5.72
N LEU A 10 0.05 -18.37 6.21
CA LEU A 10 -1.38 -18.02 6.22
C LEU A 10 -1.90 -17.68 4.82
N GLU A 11 -1.09 -17.05 3.97
CA GLU A 11 -1.43 -16.81 2.56
C GLU A 11 -1.47 -18.13 1.76
N GLU A 12 -0.58 -19.08 2.06
CA GLU A 12 -0.62 -20.46 1.53
C GLU A 12 -1.89 -21.20 1.98
N ALA A 13 -2.22 -21.16 3.28
CA ALA A 13 -3.44 -21.73 3.82
C ALA A 13 -4.69 -21.13 3.14
N ARG A 14 -4.72 -19.82 2.92
CA ARG A 14 -5.80 -19.14 2.18
C ARG A 14 -5.89 -19.61 0.73
N GLY A 15 -4.75 -19.86 0.09
CA GLY A 15 -4.68 -20.38 -1.28
C GLY A 15 -5.24 -21.80 -1.38
N LEU A 16 -4.90 -22.66 -0.41
CA LEU A 16 -5.42 -24.03 -0.31
C LEU A 16 -6.92 -24.02 -0.02
N ASP A 17 -7.36 -23.23 0.97
CA ASP A 17 -8.78 -23.09 1.31
C ASP A 17 -9.62 -22.68 0.10
N ARG A 18 -9.16 -21.69 -0.68
CA ARG A 18 -9.83 -21.28 -1.93
C ARG A 18 -9.97 -22.41 -2.94
N ARG A 19 -8.96 -23.28 -3.07
CA ARG A 19 -9.01 -24.45 -3.96
C ARG A 19 -9.96 -25.53 -3.45
N LEU A 20 -10.24 -25.56 -2.14
CA LEU A 20 -11.08 -26.53 -1.46
C LEU A 20 -12.50 -26.00 -1.16
N GLY A 21 -12.91 -24.89 -1.77
CA GLY A 21 -14.27 -24.34 -1.62
C GLY A 21 -14.39 -23.08 -0.76
N GLY A 22 -13.30 -22.61 -0.12
CA GLY A 22 -13.24 -21.30 0.54
C GLY A 22 -13.92 -21.21 1.90
N HIS A 23 -14.18 -22.33 2.56
CA HIS A 23 -14.98 -22.39 3.79
C HIS A 23 -14.32 -21.68 4.99
N HIS A 24 -13.00 -21.53 4.99
CA HIS A 24 -12.25 -20.92 6.09
C HIS A 24 -11.71 -19.52 5.75
N ALA A 25 -12.07 -18.95 4.60
CA ALA A 25 -11.50 -17.71 4.09
C ALA A 25 -11.60 -16.55 5.10
N ALA A 26 -12.76 -16.39 5.75
CA ALA A 26 -12.99 -15.34 6.74
C ALA A 26 -12.12 -15.52 8.00
N ALA A 27 -11.98 -16.76 8.50
CA ALA A 27 -11.18 -17.06 9.68
C ALA A 27 -9.69 -16.82 9.39
N ILE A 28 -9.18 -17.29 8.25
CA ILE A 28 -7.80 -17.07 7.81
C ILE A 28 -7.53 -15.58 7.64
N GLN A 29 -8.47 -14.85 7.04
CA GLN A 29 -8.36 -13.40 6.86
C GLN A 29 -8.30 -12.66 8.20
N LYS A 30 -9.11 -13.05 9.19
CA LYS A 30 -9.08 -12.45 10.54
C LYS A 30 -7.70 -12.61 11.20
N VAL A 31 -7.07 -13.77 11.05
CA VAL A 31 -5.72 -14.03 11.61
C VAL A 31 -4.62 -13.29 10.82
N LEU A 32 -4.84 -12.99 9.54
CA LEU A 32 -3.89 -12.26 8.69
C LEU A 32 -3.84 -10.75 8.96
N VAL A 33 -4.90 -10.16 9.51
CA VAL A 33 -5.01 -8.71 9.74
C VAL A 33 -3.82 -8.14 10.51
N GLU A 34 -3.50 -8.70 11.67
CA GLU A 34 -2.43 -8.19 12.53
C GLU A 34 -1.02 -8.38 11.91
N PRO A 35 -0.64 -9.57 11.40
CA PRO A 35 0.61 -9.74 10.66
C PRO A 35 0.75 -8.78 9.47
N TRP A 36 -0.31 -8.58 8.69
CA TRP A 36 -0.29 -7.61 7.58
C TRP A 36 -0.06 -6.18 8.06
N TYR A 37 -0.67 -5.78 9.18
CA TYR A 37 -0.44 -4.46 9.77
C TYR A 37 1.03 -4.30 10.19
N LEU A 38 1.61 -5.28 10.88
CA LEU A 38 3.01 -5.25 11.30
C LEU A 38 3.97 -5.18 10.09
N ASP A 39 3.69 -5.92 9.01
CA ASP A 39 4.47 -5.84 7.76
C ASP A 39 4.32 -4.46 7.09
N ALA A 40 3.11 -3.89 7.07
CA ALA A 40 2.86 -2.55 6.54
C ALA A 40 3.63 -1.46 7.32
N ALA A 41 3.55 -1.51 8.66
CA ALA A 41 4.25 -0.56 9.53
C ALA A 41 5.76 -0.67 9.34
N ARG A 42 6.30 -1.89 9.29
CA ARG A 42 7.71 -2.12 9.01
C ARG A 42 8.13 -1.54 7.66
N ALA A 43 7.38 -1.83 6.59
CA ALA A 43 7.66 -1.29 5.26
C ALA A 43 7.67 0.24 5.26
N PHE A 44 6.76 0.88 6.01
CA PHE A 44 6.73 2.33 6.15
C PHE A 44 8.01 2.88 6.80
N TYR A 45 8.45 2.30 7.93
CA TYR A 45 9.66 2.75 8.62
C TYR A 45 10.95 2.46 7.83
N GLU A 46 10.94 1.43 7.00
CA GLU A 46 12.02 1.13 6.03
C GLU A 46 11.93 1.97 4.75
N LYS A 47 11.04 2.98 4.70
CA LYS A 47 10.81 3.88 3.55
C LYS A 47 10.34 3.18 2.26
N ARG A 48 9.84 1.95 2.37
CA ARG A 48 9.22 1.19 1.28
C ARG A 48 7.73 1.56 1.19
N TYR A 49 7.45 2.81 0.86
CA TYR A 49 6.11 3.39 1.01
C TYR A 49 5.05 2.75 0.10
N THR A 50 5.41 2.32 -1.11
CA THR A 50 4.50 1.62 -2.03
C THR A 50 4.10 0.24 -1.50
N ASP A 51 5.04 -0.49 -0.87
CA ASP A 51 4.75 -1.73 -0.17
C ASP A 51 3.86 -1.48 1.05
N ALA A 52 4.17 -0.46 1.84
CA ALA A 52 3.38 -0.06 2.99
C ALA A 52 1.94 0.26 2.61
N ALA A 53 1.73 1.01 1.51
CA ALA A 53 0.41 1.35 0.98
C ALA A 53 -0.38 0.09 0.59
N ARG A 54 0.25 -0.81 -0.17
CA ARG A 54 -0.36 -2.07 -0.60
C ARG A 54 -0.80 -2.92 0.59
N ARG A 55 0.08 -3.10 1.58
CA ARG A 55 -0.23 -3.91 2.78
C ARG A 55 -1.29 -3.24 3.67
N THR A 56 -1.21 -1.93 3.86
CA THR A 56 -2.22 -1.17 4.61
C THR A 56 -3.61 -1.30 3.97
N ALA A 57 -3.69 -1.23 2.64
CA ALA A 57 -4.95 -1.43 1.93
C ALA A 57 -5.51 -2.85 2.09
N GLN A 58 -4.66 -3.88 2.22
CA GLN A 58 -5.09 -5.24 2.54
C GLN A 58 -5.71 -5.32 3.95
N VAL A 59 -5.07 -4.69 4.94
CA VAL A 59 -5.59 -4.61 6.31
C VAL A 59 -6.96 -3.93 6.32
N LEU A 60 -7.09 -2.75 5.71
CA LEU A 60 -8.33 -1.98 5.72
C LEU A 60 -9.46 -2.63 4.90
N ARG A 61 -9.15 -3.44 3.89
CA ARG A 61 -10.17 -4.25 3.20
C ARG A 61 -10.72 -5.35 4.11
N ALA A 62 -9.87 -5.92 4.97
CA ALA A 62 -10.23 -7.00 5.87
C ALA A 62 -10.84 -6.54 7.20
N ALA A 63 -10.41 -5.38 7.68
CA ALA A 63 -10.86 -4.73 8.90
C ALA A 63 -10.95 -3.22 8.65
N PRO A 64 -12.06 -2.72 8.08
CA PRO A 64 -12.22 -1.30 7.75
C PRO A 64 -12.03 -0.37 8.94
N ASP A 65 -12.46 -0.80 10.14
CA ASP A 65 -12.39 -0.03 11.38
C ASP A 65 -11.06 -0.19 12.13
N HIS A 66 -10.02 -0.73 11.47
CA HIS A 66 -8.71 -0.93 12.10
C HIS A 66 -7.99 0.40 12.32
N SER A 67 -8.18 0.99 13.50
CA SER A 67 -7.71 2.33 13.86
C SER A 67 -6.23 2.59 13.54
N LEU A 68 -5.33 1.65 13.86
CA LEU A 68 -3.90 1.80 13.59
C LEU A 68 -3.56 1.78 12.09
N ALA A 69 -4.26 0.98 11.29
CA ALA A 69 -4.08 0.93 9.85
C ALA A 69 -4.64 2.19 9.18
N GLY A 70 -5.74 2.74 9.71
CA GLY A 70 -6.27 4.04 9.29
C GLY A 70 -5.27 5.17 9.55
N LYS A 71 -4.64 5.21 10.74
CA LYS A 71 -3.57 6.18 11.04
C LYS A 71 -2.35 6.00 10.14
N LEU A 72 -1.95 4.76 9.87
CA LEU A 72 -0.84 4.47 8.97
C LEU A 72 -1.15 4.91 7.53
N ARG A 73 -2.39 4.71 7.08
CA ARG A 73 -2.87 5.16 5.77
C ARG A 73 -2.75 6.67 5.60
N GLN A 74 -3.18 7.45 6.60
CA GLN A 74 -3.04 8.91 6.57
C GLN A 74 -1.56 9.35 6.49
N ARG A 75 -0.64 8.63 7.15
CA ARG A 75 0.80 8.91 7.06
C ARG A 75 1.36 8.62 5.67
N ILE A 76 0.89 7.54 5.05
CA ILE A 76 1.27 7.18 3.67
C ILE A 76 0.75 8.22 2.67
N GLU A 77 -0.46 8.73 2.86
CA GLU A 77 -1.05 9.78 2.02
C GLU A 77 -0.25 11.08 2.11
N ARG A 78 0.13 11.53 3.31
CA ARG A 78 1.03 12.69 3.46
C ARG A 78 2.37 12.50 2.75
N GLN A 79 2.96 11.30 2.84
CA GLN A 79 4.18 11.00 2.11
C GLN A 79 3.98 11.01 0.59
N ALA A 80 2.80 10.63 0.10
CA ALA A 80 2.45 10.72 -1.32
C ALA A 80 2.35 12.18 -1.77
N ASP A 81 1.75 13.06 -0.96
CA ASP A 81 1.69 14.50 -1.24
C ASP A 81 3.10 15.11 -1.34
N ASP A 82 4.00 14.74 -0.43
CA ASP A 82 5.40 15.21 -0.46
C ASP A 82 6.12 14.79 -1.74
N LEU A 83 5.97 13.52 -2.16
CA LEU A 83 6.55 13.01 -3.40
C LEU A 83 5.95 13.66 -4.64
N TYR A 84 4.65 13.97 -4.62
CA TYR A 84 3.98 14.69 -5.68
C TYR A 84 4.53 16.13 -5.80
N ALA A 85 4.71 16.83 -4.68
CA ALA A 85 5.31 18.15 -4.65
C ALA A 85 6.76 18.14 -5.17
N GLU A 86 7.56 17.13 -4.81
CA GLU A 86 8.92 16.94 -5.35
C GLU A 86 8.89 16.72 -6.86
N ALA A 87 8.02 15.84 -7.36
CA ALA A 87 7.88 15.56 -8.78
C ALA A 87 7.53 16.83 -9.59
N ARG A 88 6.66 17.69 -9.05
CA ARG A 88 6.32 18.97 -9.67
C ARG A 88 7.52 19.90 -9.82
N ARG A 89 8.42 19.93 -8.84
CA ARG A 89 9.65 20.75 -8.91
C ARG A 89 10.65 20.19 -9.91
N LEU A 90 10.71 18.86 -10.04
CA LEU A 90 11.61 18.16 -10.97
C LEU A 90 11.10 18.14 -12.40
N ARG A 91 9.85 18.54 -12.67
CA ARG A 91 9.22 18.53 -14.00
C ARG A 91 10.12 19.08 -15.11
N ALA A 92 10.79 20.21 -14.88
CA ALA A 92 11.60 20.87 -15.90
C ALA A 92 13.07 20.40 -15.91
N SER A 93 13.62 20.06 -14.75
CA SER A 93 15.04 19.75 -14.59
C SER A 93 15.37 18.26 -14.70
N ASP A 94 14.46 17.38 -14.29
CA ASP A 94 14.60 15.92 -14.38
C ASP A 94 13.23 15.25 -14.59
N PRO A 95 12.69 15.28 -15.82
CA PRO A 95 11.38 14.68 -16.13
C PRO A 95 11.35 13.17 -15.88
N ALA A 96 12.47 12.47 -16.06
CA ALA A 96 12.56 11.03 -15.87
C ALA A 96 12.38 10.65 -14.40
N ARG A 97 13.04 11.37 -13.48
CA ARG A 97 12.83 11.20 -12.04
C ARG A 97 11.44 11.63 -11.63
N ALA A 98 10.92 12.73 -12.16
CA ALA A 98 9.55 13.17 -11.89
C ALA A 98 8.52 12.07 -12.24
N ARG A 99 8.62 11.43 -13.42
CA ARG A 99 7.75 10.32 -13.81
C ARG A 99 7.81 9.14 -12.83
N ARG A 100 8.99 8.79 -12.32
CA ARG A 100 9.15 7.70 -11.33
C ARG A 100 8.45 8.03 -10.01
N LEU A 101 8.63 9.25 -9.50
CA LEU A 101 7.97 9.71 -8.29
C LEU A 101 6.44 9.69 -8.44
N LEU A 102 5.92 10.16 -9.58
CA LEU A 102 4.48 10.13 -9.85
C LEU A 102 3.91 8.70 -9.92
N ALA A 103 4.66 7.76 -10.48
CA ALA A 103 4.24 6.36 -10.48
C ALA A 103 4.15 5.78 -9.05
N ASP A 104 5.01 6.20 -8.14
CA ASP A 104 4.95 5.80 -6.74
C ASP A 104 3.79 6.49 -6.00
N VAL A 105 3.54 7.78 -6.28
CA VAL A 105 2.35 8.50 -5.77
C VAL A 105 1.06 7.77 -6.12
N VAL A 106 0.88 7.34 -7.38
CA VAL A 106 -0.31 6.59 -7.81
C VAL A 106 -0.49 5.29 -7.02
N LYS A 107 0.60 4.55 -6.77
CA LYS A 107 0.58 3.32 -5.98
C LYS A 107 0.25 3.59 -4.51
N MET A 108 0.71 4.71 -3.96
CA MET A 108 0.53 5.09 -2.56
C MET A 108 -0.87 5.64 -2.26
N ALA A 109 -1.31 6.61 -3.06
CA ALA A 109 -2.58 7.31 -2.90
C ALA A 109 -3.80 6.42 -3.16
N GLY A 110 -3.61 5.26 -3.80
CA GLY A 110 -4.69 4.33 -4.10
C GLY A 110 -5.54 4.77 -5.28
N LYS A 111 -6.10 3.78 -6.00
CA LYS A 111 -6.86 4.00 -7.24
C LYS A 111 -8.09 4.87 -6.97
N GLY A 112 -8.26 5.91 -7.79
CA GLY A 112 -9.44 6.79 -7.75
C GLY A 112 -9.32 8.02 -6.83
N SER A 113 -8.26 8.12 -6.02
CA SER A 113 -8.00 9.37 -5.27
C SER A 113 -7.75 10.55 -6.23
N SER A 114 -8.08 11.77 -5.80
CA SER A 114 -7.74 12.98 -6.56
C SER A 114 -6.24 13.06 -6.81
N LEU A 115 -5.43 12.82 -5.79
CA LEU A 115 -3.97 12.82 -5.89
C LEU A 115 -3.44 11.81 -6.91
N ALA A 116 -3.98 10.59 -6.97
CA ALA A 116 -3.59 9.62 -8.00
C ALA A 116 -3.95 10.11 -9.42
N ARG A 117 -5.13 10.70 -9.60
CA ARG A 117 -5.55 11.26 -10.90
C ARG A 117 -4.68 12.43 -11.32
N ASP A 118 -4.36 13.33 -10.39
CA ASP A 118 -3.48 14.47 -10.64
C ASP A 118 -2.06 14.01 -10.99
N ALA A 119 -1.55 12.99 -10.30
CA ALA A 119 -0.26 12.38 -10.59
C ALA A 119 -0.24 11.69 -11.98
N GLU A 120 -1.30 10.99 -12.35
CA GLU A 120 -1.46 10.37 -13.68
C GLU A 120 -1.56 11.41 -14.80
N ALA A 121 -2.25 12.53 -14.55
CA ALA A 121 -2.34 13.64 -15.50
C ALA A 121 -0.97 14.29 -15.69
N LEU A 122 -0.32 14.68 -14.59
CA LEU A 122 1.00 15.30 -14.65
C LEU A 122 2.03 14.40 -15.33
N SER A 123 2.00 13.09 -15.09
CA SER A 123 2.93 12.13 -15.70
C SER A 123 2.79 12.03 -17.22
N ARG A 124 1.58 12.28 -17.76
CA ARG A 124 1.32 12.33 -19.21
C ARG A 124 1.84 13.62 -19.87
N ASP A 125 1.98 14.68 -19.08
CA ASP A 125 2.45 16.01 -19.52
C ASP A 125 3.97 16.22 -19.33
N LEU A 126 4.68 15.18 -18.88
CA LEU A 126 6.14 15.09 -18.85
C LEU A 126 6.65 14.43 -20.14
#